data_AF-A0A8E2EKZ3-F1
#
_entry.id   AF-A0A8E2EKZ3-F1
#
_cell.length_a   1.000
_cell.length_b   1.000
_cell.length_c   1.000
_cell.angle_alpha   90.00
_cell.angle_beta   90.00
_cell.angle_gamma   90.00
#
_symmetry.space_group_name_H-M   'P 1'
#
loop_
_entity.id
_entity.type
_entity.pdbx_description
1 polymer ?
#
loop_
_entity_poly.entity_id
_entity_poly.type
_entity_poly.pdbx_seq_one_letter_code
_entity_poly.pdbx_strand_id
1 'polypeptide(L)'
;METVHVAFMELQHAVTAMAPNNLKRRQPQPGHVSTLARPVSSLQVRCLLCQFPGHRCDSIKHTRECQVAIVDSIASWEHIFCYVILLQHSSPQFRTFLQQNIVTRDMQLDTHRHISGSISAVISHRLSANYLKLPRFYTRLELKISDILNNGEIQRYDILTKGLNSMFLGGSSCKWPQT
;
A
#
# COMPACT_ATOMS: atom_id res chain seq x y z
N MET A 1 -7.26 -21.16 -14.86
CA MET A 1 -5.88 -21.39 -14.38
C MET A 1 -4.95 -20.26 -14.80
N GLU A 2 -5.00 -19.81 -16.06
CA GLU A 2 -4.20 -18.69 -16.59
C GLU A 2 -4.40 -17.37 -15.81
N THR A 3 -5.65 -17.02 -15.47
CA THR A 3 -5.98 -15.82 -14.68
C THR A 3 -5.39 -15.82 -13.26
N VAL A 4 -5.29 -16.99 -12.63
CA VAL A 4 -4.69 -17.14 -11.28
C VAL A 4 -3.18 -16.95 -11.36
N HIS A 5 -2.54 -17.51 -12.39
CA HIS A 5 -1.11 -17.34 -12.61
C HIS A 5 -0.74 -15.88 -12.86
N VAL A 6 -1.47 -15.19 -13.75
CA VAL A 6 -1.29 -13.75 -14.00
C VAL A 6 -1.46 -12.95 -12.72
N ALA A 7 -2.51 -13.22 -11.93
CA ALA A 7 -2.72 -12.51 -10.66
C ALA A 7 -1.58 -12.70 -9.66
N PHE A 8 -1.01 -13.91 -9.55
CA PHE A 8 0.17 -14.14 -8.73
C PHE A 8 1.40 -13.39 -9.23
N MET A 9 1.63 -13.36 -10.55
CA MET A 9 2.73 -12.62 -11.16
C MET A 9 2.61 -11.11 -10.89
N GLU A 10 1.42 -10.55 -11.07
CA GLU A 10 1.15 -9.13 -10.83
C GLU A 10 1.34 -8.75 -9.36
N LEU A 11 0.81 -9.56 -8.43
CA LEU A 11 1.04 -9.33 -7.01
C LEU A 11 2.50 -9.54 -6.60
N GLN A 12 3.21 -10.49 -7.21
CA GLN A 12 4.63 -10.69 -6.98
C GLN A 12 5.44 -9.48 -7.47
N HIS A 13 5.12 -8.93 -8.64
CA HIS A 13 5.73 -7.70 -9.16
C HIS A 13 5.46 -6.52 -8.22
N ALA A 14 4.21 -6.32 -7.80
CA ALA A 14 3.84 -5.27 -6.85
C ALA A 14 4.64 -5.39 -5.55
N VAL A 15 4.65 -6.56 -4.92
CA VAL A 15 5.38 -6.82 -3.67
C VAL A 15 6.90 -6.62 -3.84
N THR A 16 7.46 -7.02 -4.98
CA THR A 16 8.88 -6.84 -5.29
C THR A 16 9.22 -5.37 -5.48
N ALA A 17 8.36 -4.60 -6.15
CA ALA A 17 8.54 -3.16 -6.38
C ALA A 17 8.44 -2.31 -5.09
N MET A 18 7.86 -2.88 -4.04
CA MET A 18 7.76 -2.30 -2.70
C MET A 18 8.95 -2.64 -1.79
N ALA A 19 9.84 -3.57 -2.20
CA ALA A 19 10.98 -3.98 -1.39
C ALA A 19 12.10 -2.91 -1.37
N PRO A 20 12.80 -2.71 -0.21
CA PRO A 20 13.83 -1.69 -0.07
C PRO A 20 15.01 -1.89 -1.03
N ASN A 21 15.46 -3.13 -1.25
CA ASN A 21 16.65 -3.40 -2.06
C ASN A 21 16.50 -3.01 -3.54
N ASN A 22 15.27 -2.79 -4.02
CA ASN A 22 14.98 -2.37 -5.38
C ASN A 22 14.97 -0.83 -5.56
N LEU A 23 15.38 -0.08 -4.53
CA LEU A 23 15.52 1.39 -4.52
C LEU A 23 16.31 1.96 -5.70
N LYS A 24 17.30 1.24 -6.23
CA LYS A 24 18.26 1.76 -7.23
C LYS A 24 17.76 1.77 -8.67
N ARG A 25 16.64 1.11 -8.99
CA ARG A 25 16.09 1.12 -10.34
C ARG A 25 14.64 1.59 -10.29
N ARG A 26 14.43 2.89 -10.51
CA ARG A 26 13.17 3.38 -11.05
C ARG A 26 13.04 2.72 -12.43
N GLN A 27 12.47 1.53 -12.50
CA GLN A 27 12.18 0.95 -13.81
C GLN A 27 11.18 1.88 -14.49
N PRO A 28 11.42 2.24 -15.77
CA PRO A 28 10.53 3.09 -16.54
C PRO A 28 9.33 2.27 -17.05
N GLN A 29 8.70 1.49 -16.17
CA GLN A 29 7.44 0.86 -16.50
C GLN A 29 6.30 1.82 -16.14
N PRO A 30 5.38 2.11 -17.08
CA PRO A 30 4.17 2.82 -16.76
C PRO A 30 3.29 1.85 -15.95
N GLY A 31 3.07 2.13 -14.67
CA GLY A 31 2.15 1.32 -13.87
C GLY A 31 2.40 1.41 -12.38
N HIS A 32 1.58 2.24 -11.71
CA HIS A 32 0.89 1.88 -10.47
C HIS A 32 1.70 1.20 -9.34
N VAL A 33 2.95 1.63 -9.09
CA VAL A 33 3.68 1.24 -7.87
C VAL A 33 3.53 2.33 -6.82
N SER A 34 2.79 2.04 -5.75
CA SER A 34 2.64 2.92 -4.61
C SER A 34 3.99 3.18 -3.94
N THR A 35 4.47 4.42 -4.00
CA THR A 35 5.76 4.82 -3.42
C THR A 35 5.75 4.81 -1.89
N LEU A 36 4.57 4.91 -1.26
CA LEU A 36 4.38 4.79 0.20
C LEU A 36 4.69 3.41 0.75
N ALA A 37 4.57 2.38 -0.08
CA ALA A 37 4.82 1.01 0.36
C ALA A 37 6.32 0.71 0.51
N ARG A 38 7.20 1.59 0.02
CA ARG A 38 8.66 1.44 0.17
C ARG A 38 9.14 1.87 1.55
N PRO A 39 10.12 1.17 2.15
CA PRO A 39 10.78 1.65 3.35
C PRO A 39 11.53 2.94 3.01
N VAL A 40 11.21 4.02 3.71
CA VAL A 40 11.85 5.32 3.45
C VAL A 40 13.19 5.33 4.17
N SER A 41 14.28 5.33 3.41
CA SER A 41 15.61 5.53 3.97
C SER A 41 15.76 6.97 4.45
N SER A 42 16.66 7.21 5.40
CA SER A 42 17.02 8.58 5.84
C SER A 42 17.54 9.47 4.71
N LEU A 43 17.93 8.88 3.58
CA LEU A 43 18.42 9.56 2.38
C LEU A 43 17.32 9.95 1.40
N GLN A 44 16.10 9.42 1.54
CA GLN A 44 14.98 9.79 0.68
C GLN A 44 14.30 11.05 1.20
N VAL A 45 14.41 12.12 0.41
CA VAL A 45 13.66 13.36 0.65
C VAL A 45 12.17 13.07 0.56
N ARG A 46 11.47 13.30 1.67
CA ARG A 46 10.01 13.33 1.72
C ARG A 46 9.52 14.73 1.42
N CYS A 47 8.39 14.82 0.74
CA CYS A 47 7.68 16.08 0.57
C CYS A 47 7.33 16.68 1.95
N LEU A 48 7.62 17.95 2.20
CA LEU A 48 7.33 18.57 3.49
C LEU A 48 5.83 18.69 3.76
N LEU A 49 5.05 18.90 2.70
CA LEU A 49 3.61 19.06 2.78
C LEU A 49 2.89 17.72 2.97
N CYS A 50 3.03 16.81 2.00
CA CYS A 50 2.30 15.55 2.03
C CYS A 50 3.11 14.35 2.54
N GLN A 51 4.41 14.48 2.83
CA GLN A 51 5.26 13.38 3.35
C GLN A 51 5.46 12.18 2.40
N PHE A 52 4.95 12.23 1.17
CA PHE A 52 5.27 11.24 0.13
C PHE A 52 6.75 11.33 -0.28
N PRO A 53 7.40 10.19 -0.56
CA PRO A 53 8.69 10.19 -1.21
C PRO A 53 8.56 10.46 -2.72
N GLY A 54 9.61 11.03 -3.31
CA GLY A 54 9.76 11.14 -4.78
C GLY A 54 9.32 12.46 -5.40
N HIS A 55 8.84 13.42 -4.60
CA HIS A 55 8.65 14.81 -5.00
C HIS A 55 8.86 15.74 -3.80
N ARG A 56 8.92 17.05 -4.04
CA ARG A 56 9.07 18.07 -3.00
C ARG A 56 8.07 19.19 -3.25
N CYS A 57 7.22 19.45 -2.26
CA CYS A 57 6.33 20.59 -2.26
C CYS A 57 6.55 21.40 -0.98
N ASP A 58 6.85 22.68 -1.18
CA ASP A 58 7.20 23.63 -0.12
C ASP A 58 6.02 24.55 0.24
N SER A 59 4.86 24.44 -0.45
CA SER A 59 3.71 25.32 -0.23
C SER A 59 2.38 24.66 -0.55
N ILE A 60 1.37 24.89 0.30
CA ILE A 60 -0.01 24.39 0.11
C ILE A 60 -0.71 24.98 -1.13
N LYS A 61 -0.15 26.06 -1.71
CA LYS A 61 -0.65 26.64 -2.96
C LYS A 61 -0.24 25.84 -4.21
N HIS A 62 0.70 24.90 -4.07
CA HIS A 62 1.26 24.11 -5.17
C HIS A 62 1.12 22.61 -4.89
N THR A 63 -0.09 22.18 -4.52
CA THR A 63 -0.40 20.79 -4.09
C THR A 63 -0.52 19.78 -5.23
N ARG A 64 -0.45 20.20 -6.50
CA ARG A 64 -0.67 19.32 -7.65
C ARG A 64 0.20 18.06 -7.63
N GLU A 65 1.48 18.18 -7.31
CA GLU A 65 2.38 17.02 -7.22
C GLU A 65 2.03 16.09 -6.05
N CYS A 66 1.59 16.68 -4.92
CA CYS A 66 1.09 15.91 -3.78
C CYS A 66 -0.18 15.15 -4.16
N GLN A 67 -1.12 15.82 -4.82
CA GLN A 67 -2.36 15.23 -5.30
C GLN A 67 -2.07 14.06 -6.24
N VAL A 68 -1.24 14.26 -7.26
CA VAL A 68 -0.85 13.19 -8.20
C VAL A 68 -0.24 12.01 -7.45
N ALA A 69 0.71 12.24 -6.54
CA ALA A 69 1.35 11.16 -5.80
C ALA A 69 0.35 10.37 -4.92
N ILE A 70 -0.59 11.07 -4.28
CA ILE A 70 -1.64 10.45 -3.47
C ILE A 70 -2.61 9.65 -4.33
N VAL A 71 -3.11 10.23 -5.43
CA VAL A 71 -4.05 9.59 -6.35
C VAL A 71 -3.43 8.37 -7.03
N ASP A 72 -2.16 8.47 -7.45
CA ASP A 72 -1.42 7.32 -8.00
C ASP A 72 -1.29 6.21 -6.96
N SER A 73 -1.09 6.56 -5.69
CA SER A 73 -1.06 5.59 -4.60
C SER A 73 -2.41 4.89 -4.42
N ILE A 74 -3.52 5.63 -4.46
CA ILE A 74 -4.88 5.06 -4.42
C ILE A 74 -5.06 4.09 -5.59
N ALA A 75 -4.80 4.53 -6.82
CA ALA A 75 -4.97 3.72 -8.03
C ALA A 75 -4.11 2.45 -8.00
N SER A 76 -2.90 2.54 -7.47
CA SER A 76 -2.02 1.39 -7.28
C SER A 76 -2.64 0.34 -6.35
N TRP A 77 -3.23 0.79 -5.25
CA TRP A 77 -3.88 -0.10 -4.30
C TRP A 77 -5.22 -0.63 -4.81
N GLU A 78 -5.98 0.15 -5.60
CA GLU A 78 -7.16 -0.34 -6.32
C GLU A 78 -6.79 -1.48 -7.28
N HIS A 79 -5.68 -1.35 -8.01
CA HIS A 79 -5.19 -2.40 -8.90
C HIS A 79 -4.78 -3.68 -8.15
N ILE A 80 -4.02 -3.53 -7.06
CA ILE A 80 -3.65 -4.65 -6.17
C ILE A 80 -4.91 -5.33 -5.60
N PHE A 81 -5.88 -4.53 -5.16
CA PHE A 81 -7.13 -5.01 -4.59
C PHE A 81 -7.88 -5.95 -5.54
N CYS A 82 -7.97 -5.61 -6.82
CA CYS A 82 -8.59 -6.46 -7.84
C CYS A 82 -7.95 -7.86 -7.92
N TYR A 83 -6.62 -7.96 -7.91
CA TYR A 83 -5.94 -9.25 -7.94
C TYR A 83 -6.04 -10.01 -6.62
N VAL A 84 -6.03 -9.30 -5.48
CA VAL A 84 -6.25 -9.92 -4.16
C VAL A 84 -7.65 -10.55 -4.10
N ILE A 85 -8.69 -9.85 -4.56
CA ILE A 85 -10.06 -10.41 -4.69
C ILE A 85 -10.03 -11.67 -5.54
N LEU A 86 -9.45 -11.58 -6.74
CA LEU A 86 -9.41 -12.69 -7.67
C LEU A 86 -8.75 -13.93 -7.06
N LEU A 87 -7.60 -13.76 -6.40
CA LEU A 87 -6.90 -14.85 -5.73
C LEU A 87 -7.63 -15.35 -4.49
N GLN A 88 -8.27 -14.48 -3.72
CA GLN A 88 -9.08 -14.87 -2.58
C GLN A 88 -10.20 -15.82 -3.03
N HIS A 89 -10.89 -15.51 -4.14
CA HIS A 89 -11.95 -16.37 -4.67
C HIS A 89 -11.42 -17.64 -5.35
N SER A 90 -10.29 -17.55 -6.05
CA SER A 90 -9.83 -18.62 -6.96
C SER A 90 -8.75 -19.55 -6.37
N SER A 91 -8.07 -19.14 -5.29
CA SER A 91 -7.00 -19.91 -4.65
C SER A 91 -7.32 -20.14 -3.16
N PRO A 92 -7.79 -21.36 -2.78
CA PRO A 92 -8.07 -21.69 -1.39
C PRO A 92 -6.85 -21.50 -0.48
N GLN A 93 -5.66 -21.85 -0.98
CA GLN A 93 -4.41 -21.67 -0.25
C GLN A 93 -4.12 -20.19 0.03
N PHE A 94 -4.29 -19.30 -0.96
CA PHE A 94 -4.10 -17.86 -0.77
C PHE A 94 -5.10 -17.30 0.24
N ARG A 95 -6.38 -17.70 0.13
CA ARG A 95 -7.43 -17.32 1.08
C ARG A 95 -7.08 -17.71 2.51
N THR A 96 -6.61 -18.94 2.72
CA THR A 96 -6.20 -19.43 4.04
C THR A 96 -5.06 -18.59 4.61
N PHE A 97 -4.01 -18.33 3.82
CA PHE A 97 -2.90 -17.50 4.29
C PHE A 97 -3.33 -16.06 4.57
N LEU A 98 -4.19 -15.48 3.75
CA LEU A 98 -4.72 -14.13 3.96
C LEU A 98 -5.51 -14.04 5.28
N GLN A 99 -6.36 -15.04 5.58
CA GLN A 99 -7.15 -15.11 6.81
C GLN A 99 -6.31 -15.39 8.06
N GLN A 100 -5.25 -16.19 7.92
CA GLN A 100 -4.34 -16.53 9.02
C GLN A 100 -3.30 -15.44 9.28
N ASN A 101 -3.16 -14.47 8.38
CA ASN A 101 -2.16 -13.42 8.53
C ASN A 101 -2.60 -12.42 9.62
N ILE A 102 -2.02 -12.56 10.80
CA ILE A 102 -2.28 -11.65 11.92
C ILE A 102 -1.36 -10.44 11.77
N VAL A 103 -1.95 -9.27 11.60
CA VAL A 103 -1.19 -8.03 11.48
C VAL A 103 -0.66 -7.57 12.84
N THR A 104 0.64 -7.32 12.90
CA THR A 104 1.35 -6.95 14.14
C THR A 104 1.88 -5.51 14.11
N ARG A 105 2.24 -4.98 15.29
CA ARG A 105 2.90 -3.67 15.42
C ARG A 105 4.23 -3.62 14.65
N ASP A 106 4.99 -4.71 14.62
CA ASP A 106 6.26 -4.79 13.89
C ASP A 106 6.08 -4.68 12.38
N MET A 107 4.97 -5.19 11.85
CA MET A 107 4.62 -5.00 10.44
C MET A 107 4.36 -3.52 10.12
N GLN A 108 3.68 -2.80 11.03
CA GLN A 108 3.41 -1.36 10.87
C GLN A 108 4.69 -0.49 10.97
N LEU A 109 5.64 -0.91 11.80
CA LEU A 109 6.94 -0.25 11.98
C LEU A 109 7.96 -0.66 10.92
N ASP A 110 7.64 -1.62 10.06
CA ASP A 110 8.54 -2.18 9.06
C ASP A 110 9.79 -2.83 9.69
N THR A 111 9.66 -3.33 10.93
CA THR A 111 10.71 -4.01 11.72
C THR A 111 10.55 -5.53 11.76
N HIS A 112 9.51 -6.04 11.10
CA HIS A 112 9.20 -7.46 11.03
C HIS A 112 10.28 -8.27 10.28
N ARG A 113 10.46 -9.52 10.68
CA ARG A 113 11.35 -10.45 9.97
C ARG A 113 10.76 -10.83 8.61
N HIS A 114 11.61 -11.02 7.61
CA HIS A 114 11.18 -11.62 6.35
C HIS A 114 10.66 -13.02 6.59
N ILE A 115 9.45 -13.29 6.10
CA ILE A 115 8.91 -14.64 6.08
C ILE A 115 9.39 -15.38 4.83
N SER A 116 9.68 -16.67 4.97
CA SER A 116 9.93 -17.61 3.89
C SER A 116 8.77 -18.61 3.81
N GLY A 117 8.56 -19.22 2.65
CA GLY A 117 7.51 -20.21 2.46
C GLY A 117 6.87 -20.16 1.08
N SER A 118 5.61 -20.60 0.99
CA SER A 118 4.86 -20.55 -0.26
C SER A 118 4.70 -19.11 -0.77
N ILE A 119 4.58 -18.96 -2.10
CA ILE A 119 4.36 -17.66 -2.72
C ILE A 119 3.11 -16.95 -2.15
N SER A 120 2.05 -17.72 -1.88
CA SER A 120 0.82 -17.25 -1.26
C SER A 120 1.06 -16.64 0.13
N ALA A 121 1.86 -17.32 0.97
CA ALA A 121 2.20 -16.82 2.29
C ALA A 121 3.01 -15.51 2.20
N VAL A 122 4.08 -15.52 1.38
CA VAL A 122 4.98 -14.37 1.21
C VAL A 122 4.24 -13.14 0.69
N ILE A 123 3.42 -13.31 -0.34
CA ILE A 123 2.64 -12.21 -0.92
C ILE A 123 1.62 -11.67 0.09
N SER A 124 0.84 -12.54 0.73
CA SER A 124 -0.19 -12.12 1.70
C SER A 124 0.42 -11.30 2.84
N HIS A 125 1.50 -11.80 3.44
CA HIS A 125 2.19 -11.11 4.53
C HIS A 125 2.75 -9.74 4.11
N ARG A 126 3.45 -9.68 2.97
CA ARG A 126 4.07 -8.43 2.50
C ARG A 126 3.02 -7.40 2.08
N LEU A 127 1.93 -7.82 1.44
CA LEU A 127 0.83 -6.92 1.10
C LEU A 127 0.17 -6.35 2.37
N SER A 128 -0.11 -7.18 3.38
CA SER A 128 -0.64 -6.69 4.65
C SER A 128 0.31 -5.70 5.34
N ALA A 129 1.61 -6.01 5.41
CA ALA A 129 2.59 -5.11 6.02
C ALA A 129 2.70 -3.77 5.28
N ASN A 130 2.72 -3.80 3.94
CA ASN A 130 2.77 -2.60 3.13
C ASN A 130 1.46 -1.81 3.17
N TYR A 131 0.31 -2.50 3.27
CA TYR A 131 -0.99 -1.86 3.39
C TYR A 131 -1.06 -0.96 4.61
N LEU A 132 -0.53 -1.39 5.77
CA LEU A 132 -0.50 -0.59 7.01
C LEU A 132 0.18 0.78 6.88
N LYS A 133 1.06 0.95 5.89
CA LYS A 133 1.71 2.23 5.62
C LYS A 133 0.73 3.25 5.05
N LEU A 134 -0.28 2.81 4.28
CA LEU A 134 -1.29 3.65 3.67
C LEU A 134 -2.21 4.37 4.69
N PRO A 135 -2.94 3.68 5.61
CA PRO A 135 -3.76 4.36 6.59
C PRO A 135 -2.92 5.18 7.56
N ARG A 136 -1.75 4.68 8.01
CA ARG A 136 -0.82 5.45 8.85
C ARG A 136 -0.42 6.77 8.19
N PHE A 137 -0.19 6.73 6.89
CA PHE A 137 0.14 7.90 6.12
C PHE A 137 -1.04 8.88 6.05
N TYR A 138 -2.22 8.41 5.69
CA TYR A 138 -3.41 9.25 5.57
C TYR A 138 -3.84 9.88 6.90
N THR A 139 -3.74 9.18 8.02
CA THR A 139 -3.98 9.76 9.36
C THR A 139 -3.08 10.96 9.65
N ARG A 140 -1.84 10.98 9.12
CA ARG A 140 -0.94 12.14 9.28
C ARG A 140 -1.33 13.33 8.42
N LEU A 141 -2.11 13.11 7.36
CA LEU A 141 -2.59 14.16 6.46
C LEU A 141 -4.01 14.62 6.75
N GLU A 142 -4.72 14.02 7.70
CA GLU A 142 -6.16 14.23 7.94
C GLU A 142 -6.54 15.72 7.98
N LEU A 143 -5.74 16.56 8.65
CA LEU A 143 -6.01 18.01 8.77
C LEU A 143 -5.79 18.82 7.48
N LYS A 144 -5.10 18.26 6.48
CA LYS A 144 -4.71 18.95 5.23
C LYS A 144 -5.21 18.23 3.97
N ILE A 145 -5.82 17.06 4.12
CA ILE A 145 -6.16 16.21 2.99
C ILE A 145 -7.19 16.88 2.07
N SER A 146 -8.12 17.66 2.63
CA SER A 146 -9.10 18.45 1.90
C SER A 146 -8.50 19.60 1.09
N ASP A 147 -7.31 20.06 1.43
CA ASP A 147 -6.58 21.10 0.68
C ASP A 147 -5.77 20.50 -0.49
N ILE A 148 -5.60 19.17 -0.50
CA ILE A 148 -4.79 18.44 -1.48
C ILE A 148 -5.68 17.62 -2.43
N LEU A 149 -6.70 16.96 -1.90
CA LEU A 149 -7.61 16.09 -2.63
C LEU A 149 -9.01 16.69 -2.72
N ASN A 150 -9.70 16.38 -3.82
CA ASN A 150 -11.13 16.67 -3.93
C ASN A 150 -11.99 15.59 -3.25
N ASN A 151 -13.29 15.88 -3.08
CA ASN A 151 -14.24 14.97 -2.43
C ASN A 151 -14.34 13.59 -3.10
N GLY A 152 -14.20 13.53 -4.43
CA GLY A 152 -14.25 12.26 -5.17
C GLY A 152 -13.04 11.38 -4.87
N GLU A 153 -11.85 11.96 -4.76
CA GLU A 153 -10.61 11.27 -4.42
C GLU A 153 -10.62 10.77 -2.96
N ILE A 154 -11.14 11.59 -2.05
CA ILE A 154 -11.36 11.20 -0.64
C ILE A 154 -12.33 10.01 -0.56
N GLN A 155 -13.46 10.08 -1.26
CA GLN A 155 -14.43 9.00 -1.30
C GLN A 155 -13.84 7.70 -1.89
N ARG A 156 -13.03 7.80 -2.96
CA ARG A 156 -12.32 6.64 -3.53
C ARG A 156 -11.39 6.00 -2.50
N TYR A 157 -10.62 6.80 -1.76
CA TYR A 157 -9.77 6.31 -0.68
C TYR A 157 -10.57 5.59 0.41
N ASP A 158 -11.72 6.14 0.83
CA ASP A 158 -12.56 5.54 1.87
C ASP A 158 -13.15 4.19 1.44
N ILE A 159 -13.60 4.08 0.19
CA ILE A 159 -14.12 2.82 -0.37
C ILE A 159 -13.01 1.78 -0.41
N LEU A 160 -11.85 2.15 -0.95
CA LEU A 160 -10.68 1.28 -1.07
C LEU A 160 -10.23 0.76 0.31
N THR A 161 -10.07 1.65 1.29
CA THR A 161 -9.60 1.26 2.63
C THR A 161 -10.60 0.42 3.40
N LYS A 162 -11.91 0.62 3.23
CA LYS A 162 -12.92 -0.30 3.78
C LYS A 162 -12.74 -1.71 3.23
N GLY A 163 -12.55 -1.84 1.92
CA GLY A 163 -12.30 -3.15 1.27
C GLY A 163 -11.00 -3.80 1.76
N LEU A 164 -9.90 -3.04 1.76
CA LEU A 164 -8.59 -3.53 2.19
C LEU A 164 -8.54 -3.85 3.69
N ASN A 165 -9.22 -3.09 4.55
CA ASN A 165 -9.37 -3.41 5.98
C ASN A 165 -10.14 -4.72 6.18
N SER A 166 -11.21 -4.94 5.42
CA SER A 166 -11.95 -6.21 5.45
C SER A 166 -11.06 -7.40 5.09
N MET A 167 -10.21 -7.24 4.07
CA MET A 167 -9.34 -8.32 3.59
C MET A 167 -8.11 -8.56 4.45
N PHE A 168 -7.36 -7.51 4.78
CA PHE A 168 -6.06 -7.63 5.43
C PHE A 168 -6.10 -7.54 6.95
N LEU A 169 -7.16 -6.96 7.51
CA LEU A 169 -7.30 -6.71 8.95
C LEU A 169 -8.52 -7.42 9.56
N GLY A 170 -9.17 -8.32 8.80
CA GLY A 170 -10.38 -9.00 9.24
C GLY A 170 -11.54 -8.06 9.56
N GLY A 171 -11.60 -6.88 8.91
CA GLY A 171 -12.63 -5.86 9.16
C GLY A 171 -12.30 -4.91 10.32
N SER A 172 -11.19 -5.10 11.02
CA SER A 172 -10.74 -4.17 12.06
C SER A 172 -10.23 -2.88 11.42
N SER A 173 -10.64 -1.72 11.94
CA SER A 173 -10.03 -0.46 11.54
C SER A 173 -8.60 -0.38 12.08
N CYS A 174 -7.66 0.16 11.32
CA CYS A 174 -6.27 0.41 11.73
C CYS A 174 -6.10 1.47 12.84
N LYS A 175 -7.11 1.67 13.69
CA LYS A 175 -7.06 2.56 14.85
C LYS A 175 -6.44 1.82 16.02
N TRP A 176 -5.12 1.72 16.01
CA TRP A 176 -4.36 1.33 17.20
C TRP A 176 -4.13 2.57 18.07
N PRO A 177 -4.26 2.46 19.40
CA PRO A 177 -4.07 3.59 20.30
C PRO A 177 -2.67 4.17 20.09
N GLN A 178 -2.60 5.49 19.91
CA GLN A 178 -1.34 6.21 19.90
C GLN A 178 -0.80 6.18 21.34
N THR A 179 0.13 5.27 21.61
CA THR A 179 1.02 5.34 22.79
C THR A 179 2.20 6.22 22.46
#